data_AF-A0A2S6AZS4-F1
#
_entry.id   AF-A0A2S6AZS4-F1
#
_cell.length_a   1.000
_cell.length_b   1.000
_cell.length_c   1.000
_cell.angle_alpha   90.00
_cell.angle_beta   90.00
_cell.angle_gamma   90.00
#
_symmetry.space_group_name_H-M   'P 1'
#
loop_
_entity.id
_entity.type
_entity.pdbx_description
1 polymer ?
#
loop_
_entity_poly.entity_id
_entity_poly.type
_entity_poly.pdbx_seq_one_letter_code
_entity_poly.pdbx_strand_id
1 'polypeptide(L)'
;IEFTVAMDVDELRCAIQHGPSPTLALIDLTMPGSQGYEHLIETINSLPGVPVIVISGSEDPALMRALLMLGVQGFIPKAYSPDV
;
A
#
# COMPACT_ATOMS: atom_id res chain seq x y z
N ILE A 1 -10.71 7.19 -15.60
CA ILE A 1 -10.00 6.82 -14.36
C ILE A 1 -8.54 6.84 -14.71
N GLU A 2 -7.76 7.67 -14.03
CA GLU A 2 -6.32 7.81 -14.24
C GLU A 2 -5.59 6.97 -13.19
N PHE A 3 -4.51 6.32 -13.59
CA PHE A 3 -3.73 5.44 -12.72
C PHE A 3 -2.29 5.92 -12.67
N THR A 4 -1.75 6.01 -11.46
CA THR A 4 -0.32 6.19 -11.23
C THR A 4 0.21 4.88 -10.65
N VAL A 5 1.31 4.38 -11.21
CA VAL A 5 1.93 3.12 -10.81
C VAL A 5 3.32 3.43 -10.29
N ALA A 6 3.70 2.76 -9.21
CA ALA A 6 5.03 2.76 -8.64
C ALA A 6 5.47 1.31 -8.45
N MET A 7 6.70 1.01 -8.86
CA MET A 7 7.29 -0.33 -8.79
C MET A 7 8.17 -0.52 -7.56
N ASP A 8 8.52 0.57 -6.87
CA ASP A 8 9.30 0.58 -5.64
C ASP A 8 8.88 1.74 -4.71
N VAL A 9 9.48 1.78 -3.52
CA VAL A 9 9.16 2.79 -2.50
C VAL A 9 9.56 4.21 -2.93
N ASP A 10 10.62 4.38 -3.73
CA ASP A 10 11.08 5.70 -4.17
C ASP A 10 10.14 6.28 -5.23
N GLU A 11 9.68 5.46 -6.18
CA GLU A 11 8.64 5.81 -7.14
C GLU A 11 7.32 6.13 -6.44
N LEU A 12 6.95 5.36 -5.41
CA LEU A 12 5.74 5.61 -4.62
C LEU A 12 5.80 6.99 -3.94
N ARG A 13 6.93 7.30 -3.30
CA ARG A 13 7.15 8.62 -2.67
C ARG A 13 7.11 9.74 -3.70
N CYS A 14 7.75 9.55 -4.85
CA CYS A 14 7.75 10.53 -5.92
C CYS A 14 6.32 10.80 -6.43
N ALA A 15 5.53 9.73 -6.64
CA ALA A 15 4.14 9.81 -7.06
C ALA A 15 3.26 10.55 -6.04
N ILE A 16 3.43 10.29 -4.74
CA ILE A 16 2.68 10.98 -3.68
C ILE A 16 3.05 12.46 -3.61
N GLN A 17 4.34 12.80 -3.77
CA GLN A 17 4.82 14.18 -3.61
C GLN A 17 4.56 15.08 -4.82
N HIS A 18 4.66 14.54 -6.04
CA HIS A 18 4.62 15.32 -7.27
C HIS A 18 3.43 15.00 -8.17
N GLY A 19 2.74 13.88 -7.91
CA GLY A 19 1.56 13.46 -8.65
C GLY A 19 0.27 14.10 -8.14
N PRO A 20 -0.83 13.91 -8.87
CA PRO A 20 -2.15 14.26 -8.37
C PRO A 20 -2.53 13.37 -7.16
N SER A 21 -3.26 13.94 -6.20
CA SER A 21 -3.73 13.16 -5.04
C SER A 21 -4.73 12.09 -5.49
N PRO A 22 -4.49 10.80 -5.19
CA PRO A 22 -5.38 9.72 -5.59
C PRO A 22 -6.64 9.68 -4.73
N THR A 23 -7.71 9.09 -5.25
CA THR A 23 -8.94 8.80 -4.48
C THR A 23 -8.88 7.43 -3.79
N LEU A 24 -7.88 6.60 -4.13
CA LEU A 24 -7.63 5.28 -3.56
C LEU A 24 -6.15 4.92 -3.79
N ALA A 25 -5.47 4.42 -2.76
CA ALA A 25 -4.13 3.86 -2.87
C ALA A 25 -4.18 2.35 -2.63
N LEU A 26 -3.68 1.57 -3.60
CA LEU A 26 -3.41 0.15 -3.43
C LEU A 26 -1.90 -0.04 -3.31
N ILE A 27 -1.44 -0.59 -2.19
CA ILE A 27 -0.01 -0.66 -1.88
C ILE A 27 0.36 -2.10 -1.55
N ASP A 28 1.35 -2.64 -2.25
CA ASP A 28 1.94 -3.93 -1.92
C ASP A 28 2.76 -3.83 -0.62
N LEU A 29 2.62 -4.81 0.25
CA LEU A 29 3.43 -4.93 1.46
C LEU A 29 4.90 -5.21 1.12
N THR A 30 5.12 -5.98 0.06
CA THR A 30 6.42 -6.38 -0.45
C THR A 30 6.74 -5.57 -1.70
N MET A 31 7.40 -4.42 -1.50
CA MET A 31 7.96 -3.61 -2.59
C MET A 31 9.48 -3.52 -2.45
N PRO A 32 10.24 -3.53 -3.56
CA PRO A 32 11.65 -3.18 -3.51
C PRO A 32 11.86 -1.84 -2.80
N GLY A 33 12.88 -1.77 -1.93
CA GLY A 33 13.14 -0.58 -1.10
C GLY A 33 12.31 -0.50 0.18
N SER A 34 11.36 -1.41 0.44
CA SER A 34 10.63 -1.43 1.71
C SER A 34 11.50 -1.97 2.85
N GLN A 35 11.57 -1.24 3.96
CA GLN A 35 12.02 -1.78 5.25
C GLN A 35 10.79 -2.03 6.14
N GLY A 36 10.37 -3.29 6.24
CA GLY A 36 9.15 -3.65 6.95
C GLY A 36 7.92 -3.00 6.32
N TYR A 37 7.16 -2.25 7.13
CA TYR A 37 5.92 -1.58 6.72
C TYR A 37 5.97 -0.06 6.95
N GLU A 38 7.17 0.53 7.05
CA GLU A 38 7.35 1.97 7.27
C GLU A 38 6.79 2.79 6.11
N HIS A 39 6.93 2.34 4.86
CA HIS A 39 6.38 3.00 3.67
C HIS A 39 4.85 3.12 3.72
N LEU A 40 4.16 2.18 4.35
CA LEU A 40 2.71 2.25 4.56
C LEU A 40 2.35 3.35 5.54
N ILE A 41 3.07 3.44 6.67
CA ILE A 41 2.85 4.48 7.67
C ILE A 41 3.08 5.87 7.05
N GLU A 42 4.17 6.03 6.32
CA GLU A 42 4.48 7.27 5.60
C GLU A 42 3.39 7.64 4.60
N THR A 43 2.91 6.66 3.84
CA THR A 43 1.86 6.89 2.83
C THR A 43 0.54 7.32 3.48
N ILE A 44 0.11 6.63 4.55
CA ILE A 44 -1.12 6.98 5.28
C ILE A 44 -1.05 8.41 5.83
N ASN A 45 0.11 8.78 6.39
CA ASN A 45 0.33 10.13 6.91
C ASN A 45 0.38 11.19 5.80
N SER A 46 0.87 10.83 4.61
CA SER A 46 1.01 11.75 3.47
C SER A 46 -0.28 11.93 2.67
N LEU A 47 -1.22 10.99 2.79
CA LEU A 47 -2.51 10.99 2.08
C LEU A 47 -3.70 10.99 3.06
N PRO A 48 -3.87 12.05 3.88
CA PRO A 48 -4.95 12.10 4.86
C PRO A 48 -6.32 12.07 4.16
N GLY A 49 -7.17 11.12 4.56
CA GLY A 49 -8.52 10.95 4.00
C GLY A 49 -8.58 10.14 2.70
N VAL A 50 -7.45 9.70 2.16
CA VAL A 50 -7.42 8.75 1.04
C VAL A 50 -7.49 7.33 1.59
N PRO A 51 -8.37 6.47 1.06
CA PRO A 51 -8.36 5.07 1.42
C PRO A 51 -7.08 4.37 0.98
N VAL A 52 -6.41 3.76 1.95
CA VAL A 52 -5.23 2.93 1.71
C VAL A 52 -5.62 1.47 1.91
N ILE A 53 -5.46 0.68 0.85
CA ILE A 53 -5.68 -0.77 0.83
C ILE A 53 -4.34 -1.45 0.63
N VAL A 54 -4.05 -2.43 1.49
CA VAL A 54 -2.79 -3.18 1.42
C VAL A 54 -3.00 -4.48 0.64
N ILE A 55 -2.13 -4.74 -0.32
CA ILE A 55 -2.03 -6.01 -1.04
C ILE A 55 -0.93 -6.83 -0.37
N SER A 56 -1.26 -8.02 0.13
CA SER A 56 -0.30 -8.86 0.86
C SER A 56 -0.35 -10.31 0.41
N GLY A 57 0.79 -10.90 0.08
CA GLY A 57 0.92 -12.37 -0.06
C GLY A 57 1.04 -13.09 1.28
N SER A 58 1.26 -12.36 2.37
CA SER A 58 1.29 -12.88 3.74
C SER A 58 -0.08 -12.75 4.38
N GLU A 59 -0.54 -13.84 4.99
CA GLU A 59 -1.77 -13.88 5.80
C GLU A 59 -1.49 -13.70 7.30
N ASP A 60 -0.35 -13.08 7.68
CA ASP A 60 -0.03 -12.84 9.10
C ASP A 60 -1.09 -11.93 9.77
N PRO A 61 -1.95 -12.49 10.64
CA PRO A 61 -3.05 -11.73 11.24
C PRO A 61 -2.57 -10.64 12.20
N ALA A 62 -1.38 -10.80 12.80
CA ALA A 62 -0.83 -9.82 13.72
C ALA A 62 -0.45 -8.53 12.97
N LEU A 63 0.20 -8.68 11.83
CA LEU A 63 0.55 -7.59 10.93
C LEU A 63 -0.70 -6.88 10.40
N MET A 64 -1.70 -7.64 9.94
CA MET A 64 -2.95 -7.06 9.42
C MET A 64 -3.64 -6.20 10.49
N ARG A 65 -3.71 -6.71 11.73
CA ARG A 65 -4.29 -5.96 12.85
C ARG A 65 -3.52 -4.68 13.17
N ALA A 66 -2.19 -4.74 13.19
CA ALA A 66 -1.36 -3.56 13.44
C ALA A 66 -1.61 -2.46 12.40
N LEU A 67 -1.68 -2.84 11.13
CA LEU A 67 -1.93 -1.92 10.02
C LEU A 67 -3.37 -1.38 10.00
N LEU A 68 -4.37 -2.18 10.37
CA LEU A 68 -5.75 -1.67 10.58
C LEU A 68 -5.78 -0.59 11.66
N MET A 69 -5.05 -0.77 12.76
CA MET A 69 -4.96 0.26 13.81
C MET A 69 -4.26 1.54 13.34
N LEU A 70 -3.41 1.45 12.30
CA LEU A 70 -2.71 2.57 11.69
C LEU A 70 -3.55 3.33 10.65
N GLY A 71 -4.77 2.86 10.34
CA GLY A 71 -5.69 3.54 9.42
C GLY A 71 -5.77 2.93 8.02
N VAL A 72 -5.16 1.75 7.79
CA VAL A 72 -5.46 0.95 6.60
C VAL A 72 -6.94 0.55 6.62
N GLN A 73 -7.61 0.70 5.48
CA GLN A 73 -9.05 0.49 5.38
C GLN A 73 -9.43 -0.87 4.81
N GLY A 74 -8.46 -1.65 4.34
CA GLY A 74 -8.70 -3.01 3.88
C GLY A 74 -7.44 -3.74 3.47
N PHE A 75 -7.57 -5.06 3.34
CA PHE A 75 -6.54 -5.95 2.86
C PHE A 75 -7.07 -6.75 1.69
N ILE A 76 -6.27 -6.86 0.64
CA ILE A 76 -6.50 -7.78 -0.46
C ILE A 76 -5.40 -8.84 -0.40
N PRO A 77 -5.72 -10.11 -0.13
CA PRO A 77 -4.73 -11.17 -0.24
C PRO A 77 -4.26 -11.22 -1.69
N LYS A 78 -2.94 -11.21 -1.88
CA LYS A 78 -2.28 -11.50 -3.15
C LYS A 78 -2.43 -13.00 -3.35
N ALA A 79 -3.65 -13.42 -3.68
CA ALA A 79 -3.94 -14.81 -4.00
C ALA A 79 -2.93 -15.24 -5.05
N TYR A 80 -2.25 -16.36 -4.80
CA TYR A 80 -1.57 -17.06 -5.88
C TYR A 80 -2.65 -17.32 -6.92
N SER A 81 -2.53 -16.73 -8.10
CA SER A 81 -3.14 -17.30 -9.30
C SER A 81 -2.15 -18.32 -9.84
N PRO A 82 -2.33 -19.64 -9.61
CA PRO A 82 -1.91 -20.64 -10.56
C PRO A 82 -3.17 -21.31 -11.09
N ASP A 83 -3.94 -20.60 -11.89
CA ASP A 83 -4.95 -21.23 -12.75
C ASP A 83 -5.03 -20.41 -14.04
N VAL A 84 -4.07 -20.60 -14.95
CA VAL A 84 -4.14 -21.50 -16.13
C VAL A 84 -2.73 -21.63 -16.72
#